data_AF-A0A6N6KEI3-F1
#
_entry.id   AF-A0A6N6KEI3-F1
#
_cell.length_a   1.000
_cell.length_b   1.000
_cell.length_c   1.000
_cell.angle_alpha   90.00
_cell.angle_beta   90.00
_cell.angle_gamma   90.00
#
_symmetry.space_group_name_H-M   'P 1'
#
loop_
_entity.id
_entity.type
_entity.pdbx_description
1 polymer ?
#
loop_
_entity_poly.entity_id
_entity_poly.type
_entity_poly.pdbx_seq_one_letter_code
_entity_poly.pdbx_strand_id
1 'polypeptide(L)'
;MKLRLKTQYNTVPGQQIYVSGNSKILGNWNLPKAVKMNYSNGGHWSVEIEIPDSTKQLEYKYVMADDQGNVSWEFGDNRVISLKGKKPAFIHAEETWHAPSKEEKPLYTSAFTRVVMHPDGLQKSTVSKAKQRLEFRINAPRVQTGLQVCILGNHSKLGNWKKDQPLLLDCEDHFPLWKGSISMAGLKFPLEYKYGLYDTIKKEVVKLEEGINRFIAKPEIDEKEFLYIKSDEGFRHLSKNWRGAGVAVPVFSLKTQKSFGVGDFKDLMDFIDWAEQTSLKMVQILPINETIASHNWLDSYPYKSISVMALHPMYLNLESMGTLKDKKEQKNFQDLQEILNAELHVNYPKVMTWKSRYFKMLFDQEKESFFESEDYKKFFEANKSWLVPYAAFVYLRDKNSSPDFRQWGKY
;
A
#
# COMPACT_ATOMS: atom_id res chain seq x y z
N MET A 1 -30.63 -9.44 11.74
CA MET A 1 -30.28 -9.96 10.39
C MET A 1 -29.51 -11.28 10.50
N LYS A 2 -29.62 -12.19 9.53
CA LYS A 2 -28.88 -13.47 9.53
C LYS A 2 -27.70 -13.47 8.54
N LEU A 3 -26.57 -14.03 8.94
CA LEU A 3 -25.37 -14.21 8.12
C LEU A 3 -24.97 -15.68 8.09
N ARG A 4 -24.91 -16.28 6.90
CA ARG A 4 -24.34 -17.61 6.68
C ARG A 4 -22.97 -17.47 6.03
N LEU A 5 -21.94 -17.90 6.74
CA LEU A 5 -20.58 -18.00 6.23
C LEU A 5 -20.32 -19.43 5.77
N LYS A 6 -19.71 -19.59 4.59
CA LYS A 6 -19.33 -20.87 4.02
C LYS A 6 -17.94 -20.77 3.42
N THR A 7 -17.07 -21.72 3.74
CA THR A 7 -15.75 -21.84 3.14
C THR A 7 -15.44 -23.30 2.79
N GLN A 8 -14.44 -23.51 1.93
CA GLN A 8 -13.91 -24.83 1.63
C GLN A 8 -12.44 -24.90 2.04
N TYR A 9 -12.14 -25.82 2.95
CA TYR A 9 -10.80 -26.08 3.45
C TYR A 9 -10.70 -27.53 3.91
N ASN A 10 -9.72 -28.27 3.38
CA ASN A 10 -9.49 -29.66 3.76
C ASN A 10 -8.70 -29.71 5.07
N THR A 11 -9.34 -30.19 6.12
CA THR A 11 -8.74 -30.44 7.43
C THR A 11 -8.31 -31.90 7.57
N VAL A 12 -7.33 -32.15 8.43
CA VAL A 12 -7.01 -33.51 8.93
C VAL A 12 -7.64 -33.75 10.30
N PRO A 13 -7.74 -34.99 10.79
CA PRO A 13 -8.21 -35.27 12.15
C PRO A 13 -7.48 -34.40 13.20
N GLY A 14 -8.23 -33.85 14.15
CA GLY A 14 -7.71 -32.91 15.16
C GLY A 14 -7.82 -31.43 14.77
N GLN A 15 -8.06 -31.11 13.50
CA GLN A 15 -8.22 -29.72 13.05
C GLN A 15 -9.69 -29.28 13.01
N GLN A 16 -9.92 -28.01 13.35
CA GLN A 16 -11.23 -27.39 13.37
C GLN A 16 -11.18 -25.96 12.83
N ILE A 17 -12.20 -25.57 12.07
CA ILE A 17 -12.34 -24.21 11.55
C ILE A 17 -13.24 -23.36 12.47
N TYR A 18 -12.79 -22.14 12.71
CA TYR A 18 -13.47 -21.11 13.50
C TYR A 18 -13.56 -19.81 12.69
N VAL A 19 -14.45 -18.92 13.12
CA VAL A 19 -14.52 -17.53 12.66
C VAL A 19 -14.36 -16.59 13.85
N SER A 20 -13.45 -15.62 13.75
CA SER A 20 -13.30 -14.56 14.75
C SER A 20 -13.31 -13.20 14.09
N GLY A 21 -13.76 -12.17 14.81
CA GLY A 21 -13.97 -10.85 14.24
C GLY A 21 -14.20 -9.74 15.26
N ASN A 22 -14.44 -8.53 14.78
CA ASN A 22 -14.51 -7.30 15.57
C ASN A 22 -15.78 -7.12 16.42
N SER A 23 -16.64 -8.13 16.50
CA SER A 23 -17.93 -8.04 17.19
C SER A 23 -18.04 -9.10 18.27
N LYS A 24 -18.88 -8.84 19.28
CA LYS A 24 -19.10 -9.75 20.41
C LYS A 24 -19.55 -11.14 19.95
N ILE A 25 -20.41 -11.20 18.94
CA ILE A 25 -20.91 -12.45 18.34
C ILE A 25 -19.82 -13.24 17.61
N LEU A 26 -18.69 -12.61 17.25
CA LEU A 26 -17.51 -13.23 16.66
C LEU A 26 -16.32 -13.30 17.64
N GLY A 27 -16.57 -13.05 18.93
CA GLY A 27 -15.56 -13.16 19.97
C GLY A 27 -14.63 -11.95 20.13
N ASN A 28 -14.80 -10.84 19.41
CA ASN A 28 -13.92 -9.65 19.50
C ASN A 28 -12.42 -9.99 19.32
N TRP A 29 -12.09 -10.75 18.28
CA TRP A 29 -10.73 -11.24 18.00
C TRP A 29 -10.10 -12.13 19.09
N ASN A 30 -10.91 -12.60 20.05
CA ASN A 30 -10.48 -13.54 21.09
C ASN A 30 -10.78 -14.97 20.65
N LEU A 31 -9.74 -15.76 20.37
CA LEU A 31 -9.84 -17.12 19.84
C LEU A 31 -10.67 -18.10 20.69
N PRO A 32 -10.49 -18.16 22.02
CA PRO A 32 -11.39 -18.91 22.90
C PRO A 32 -12.89 -18.57 22.77
N LYS A 33 -13.22 -17.39 22.25
CA LYS A 33 -14.60 -16.92 22.01
C LYS A 33 -14.97 -16.93 20.52
N ALA A 34 -14.12 -17.48 19.66
CA ALA A 34 -14.38 -17.58 18.23
C ALA A 34 -15.53 -18.56 17.95
N VAL A 35 -16.24 -18.32 16.87
CA VAL A 35 -17.41 -19.12 16.49
C VAL A 35 -16.94 -20.38 15.78
N LYS A 36 -17.25 -21.54 16.33
CA LYS A 36 -16.95 -22.85 15.72
C LYS A 36 -17.79 -23.05 14.45
N MET A 37 -17.16 -23.43 13.35
CA MET A 37 -17.87 -23.81 12.11
C MET A 37 -18.25 -25.28 12.08
N ASN A 38 -19.32 -25.62 11.38
CA ASN A 38 -19.76 -26.99 11.18
C ASN A 38 -19.19 -27.56 9.89
N TYR A 39 -18.54 -28.72 10.00
CA TYR A 39 -18.04 -29.47 8.85
C TYR A 39 -19.17 -30.17 8.11
N SER A 40 -19.08 -30.19 6.78
CA SER A 40 -19.83 -31.07 5.90
C SER A 40 -18.89 -31.68 4.86
N ASN A 41 -19.38 -32.66 4.10
CA ASN A 41 -18.56 -33.46 3.18
C ASN A 41 -17.75 -32.59 2.19
N GLY A 42 -16.58 -33.09 1.77
CA GLY A 42 -15.78 -32.45 0.72
C GLY A 42 -15.00 -31.20 1.14
N GLY A 43 -14.67 -31.09 2.43
CA GLY A 43 -13.92 -29.93 2.94
C GLY A 43 -14.78 -28.70 3.18
N HIS A 44 -16.11 -28.82 3.18
CA HIS A 44 -17.00 -27.68 3.34
C HIS A 44 -17.23 -27.36 4.82
N TRP A 45 -17.16 -26.08 5.15
CA TRP A 45 -17.41 -25.56 6.50
C TRP A 45 -18.46 -24.46 6.43
N SER A 46 -19.40 -24.45 7.37
CA SER A 46 -20.39 -23.39 7.43
C SER A 46 -20.84 -23.03 8.85
N VAL A 47 -21.28 -21.79 9.02
CA VAL A 47 -21.95 -21.34 10.25
C VAL A 47 -22.98 -20.27 9.92
N GLU A 48 -24.10 -20.28 10.64
CA GLU A 48 -25.13 -19.23 10.59
C GLU A 48 -25.08 -18.44 11.90
N ILE A 49 -25.06 -17.11 11.78
CA ILE A 49 -24.84 -16.17 12.88
C ILE A 49 -25.90 -15.08 12.80
N GLU A 50 -26.51 -14.76 13.93
CA GLU A 50 -27.40 -13.61 14.05
C GLU A 50 -26.59 -12.33 14.28
N ILE A 51 -26.73 -11.38 13.36
CA ILE A 51 -26.06 -10.09 13.41
C ILE A 51 -27.02 -9.05 14.00
N PRO A 52 -26.63 -8.35 15.07
CA PRO A 52 -27.41 -7.24 15.62
C PRO A 52 -27.70 -6.17 14.56
N ASP A 53 -28.91 -5.64 14.55
CA ASP A 53 -29.32 -4.62 13.60
C ASP A 53 -28.60 -3.27 13.82
N SER A 54 -27.90 -3.09 14.94
CA SER A 54 -27.02 -1.93 15.19
C SER A 54 -25.65 -2.04 14.51
N THR A 55 -25.23 -3.23 14.06
CA THR A 55 -23.90 -3.45 13.45
C THR A 55 -23.78 -2.70 12.13
N LYS A 56 -22.87 -1.74 12.02
CA LYS A 56 -22.64 -0.96 10.78
C LYS A 56 -21.62 -1.60 9.83
N GLN A 57 -20.70 -2.36 10.38
CA GLN A 57 -19.62 -3.03 9.67
C GLN A 57 -19.23 -4.27 10.45
N LEU A 58 -18.99 -5.36 9.72
CA LEU A 58 -18.47 -6.60 10.27
C LEU A 58 -17.09 -6.86 9.68
N GLU A 59 -16.11 -7.08 10.56
CA GLU A 59 -14.78 -7.55 10.18
C GLU A 59 -14.54 -8.92 10.79
N TYR A 60 -14.00 -9.84 10.01
CA TYR A 60 -13.76 -11.20 10.46
C TYR A 60 -12.65 -11.88 9.67
N LYS A 61 -12.18 -12.99 10.22
CA LYS A 61 -11.28 -13.93 9.57
C LYS A 61 -11.66 -15.36 9.92
N TYR A 62 -11.39 -16.26 8.99
CA TYR A 62 -11.38 -17.68 9.28
C TYR A 62 -10.07 -18.09 9.99
N VAL A 63 -10.17 -19.05 10.89
CA VAL A 63 -9.07 -19.55 11.72
C VAL A 63 -9.11 -21.07 11.80
N MET A 64 -7.98 -21.72 11.57
CA MET A 64 -7.81 -23.16 11.76
C MET A 64 -7.04 -23.35 13.07
N ALA A 65 -7.59 -24.16 13.97
CA ALA A 65 -6.89 -24.58 15.17
C ALA A 65 -6.81 -26.11 15.20
N ASP A 66 -5.68 -26.63 15.67
CA ASP A 66 -5.51 -28.06 15.96
C ASP A 66 -5.63 -28.38 17.45
N ASP A 67 -5.62 -29.68 17.78
CA ASP A 67 -5.70 -30.21 19.13
C ASP A 67 -4.45 -29.95 19.99
N GLN A 68 -3.33 -29.58 19.36
CA GLN A 68 -2.08 -29.21 20.01
C GLN A 68 -2.03 -27.72 20.37
N GLY A 69 -3.05 -26.95 19.98
CA GLY A 69 -3.14 -25.52 20.24
C GLY A 69 -2.43 -24.65 19.21
N ASN A 70 -1.97 -25.21 18.08
CA ASN A 70 -1.47 -24.41 16.97
C ASN A 70 -2.64 -23.73 16.26
N VAL A 71 -2.43 -22.48 15.87
CA VAL A 71 -3.45 -21.67 15.23
C VAL A 71 -2.92 -21.05 13.95
N SER A 72 -3.68 -21.17 12.86
CA SER A 72 -3.39 -20.56 11.57
C SER A 72 -4.57 -19.68 11.14
N TRP A 73 -4.35 -18.38 11.13
CA TRP A 73 -5.29 -17.40 10.59
C TRP A 73 -5.19 -17.38 9.07
N GLU A 74 -6.29 -17.10 8.39
CA GLU A 74 -6.21 -16.81 6.96
C GLU A 74 -5.34 -15.58 6.65
N PHE A 75 -4.70 -15.61 5.48
CA PHE A 75 -3.80 -14.57 5.01
C PHE A 75 -4.53 -13.31 4.52
N GLY A 76 -3.83 -12.18 4.54
CA GLY A 76 -4.30 -10.88 4.05
C GLY A 76 -5.00 -10.07 5.13
N ASP A 77 -5.69 -9.01 4.70
CA ASP A 77 -6.47 -8.16 5.60
C ASP A 77 -7.74 -8.86 6.10
N ASN A 78 -8.42 -8.25 7.07
CA ASN A 78 -9.71 -8.74 7.55
C ASN A 78 -10.74 -8.73 6.41
N ARG A 79 -11.59 -9.75 6.35
CA ARG A 79 -12.77 -9.71 5.49
C ARG A 79 -13.72 -8.66 6.03
N VAL A 80 -14.24 -7.81 5.15
CA VAL A 80 -15.16 -6.74 5.52
C VAL A 80 -16.51 -6.92 4.84
N ILE A 81 -17.58 -6.84 5.62
CA ILE A 81 -18.95 -6.67 5.12
C ILE A 81 -19.46 -5.32 5.63
N SER A 82 -19.65 -4.38 4.70
CA SER A 82 -20.30 -3.11 5.00
C SER A 82 -21.80 -3.34 5.13
N LEU A 83 -22.37 -2.92 6.26
CA LEU A 83 -23.78 -3.00 6.57
C LEU A 83 -24.39 -1.60 6.74
N LYS A 84 -23.78 -0.60 6.08
CA LYS A 84 -24.28 0.78 6.03
C LYS A 84 -25.49 0.86 5.10
N GLY A 85 -26.49 1.65 5.49
CA GLY A 85 -27.71 1.83 4.69
C GLY A 85 -28.72 0.69 4.85
N LYS A 86 -29.47 0.38 3.77
CA LYS A 86 -30.51 -0.66 3.80
C LYS A 86 -29.86 -2.05 3.84
N LYS A 87 -30.07 -2.76 4.94
CA LYS A 87 -29.54 -4.10 5.17
C LYS A 87 -30.43 -5.16 4.52
N PRO A 88 -29.87 -6.16 3.84
CA PRO A 88 -30.65 -7.32 3.44
C PRO A 88 -31.11 -8.09 4.69
N ALA A 89 -32.18 -8.89 4.56
CA ALA A 89 -32.63 -9.73 5.67
C ALA A 89 -31.63 -10.87 5.94
N PHE A 90 -30.98 -11.35 4.87
CA PHE A 90 -30.02 -12.45 4.90
C PHE A 90 -28.76 -12.16 4.06
N ILE A 91 -27.61 -12.61 4.54
CA ILE A 91 -26.36 -12.60 3.78
C ILE A 91 -25.82 -14.02 3.72
N HIS A 92 -25.55 -14.50 2.51
CA HIS A 92 -24.81 -15.73 2.27
C HIS A 92 -23.44 -15.40 1.70
N ALA A 93 -22.37 -15.65 2.44
CA ALA A 93 -21.01 -15.50 1.96
C ALA A 93 -20.39 -16.87 1.70
N GLU A 94 -20.19 -17.20 0.43
CA GLU A 94 -19.42 -18.36 0.00
C GLU A 94 -18.03 -17.91 -0.42
N GLU A 95 -17.04 -18.34 0.34
CA GLU A 95 -15.72 -17.75 0.29
C GLU A 95 -14.63 -18.80 0.20
N THR A 96 -13.57 -18.49 -0.54
CA THR A 96 -12.39 -19.33 -0.59
C THR A 96 -11.44 -18.94 0.53
N TRP A 97 -10.96 -19.91 1.32
CA TRP A 97 -9.98 -19.68 2.38
C TRP A 97 -8.66 -19.09 1.82
N HIS A 98 -8.14 -18.04 2.45
CA HIS A 98 -6.86 -17.44 2.05
C HIS A 98 -5.69 -18.18 2.72
N ALA A 99 -5.12 -19.18 2.02
CA ALA A 99 -4.05 -20.00 2.57
C ALA A 99 -2.79 -19.18 2.91
N PRO A 100 -2.23 -19.31 4.13
CA PRO A 100 -1.00 -18.61 4.53
C PRO A 100 0.28 -19.06 3.83
N SER A 101 0.25 -20.04 2.93
CA SER A 101 1.44 -20.56 2.24
C SER A 101 1.65 -19.99 0.83
N LYS A 102 0.82 -19.05 0.37
CA LYS A 102 0.89 -18.56 -1.03
C LYS A 102 2.20 -17.83 -1.34
N GLU A 103 2.80 -18.12 -2.49
CA GLU A 103 4.00 -17.43 -2.99
C GLU A 103 3.76 -15.95 -3.32
N GLU A 104 2.51 -15.57 -3.58
CA GLU A 104 2.13 -14.21 -4.01
C GLU A 104 2.05 -13.19 -2.87
N LYS A 105 2.35 -13.56 -1.61
CA LYS A 105 2.29 -12.64 -0.45
C LYS A 105 2.96 -11.28 -0.67
N PRO A 106 4.18 -11.19 -1.26
CA PRO A 106 4.83 -9.89 -1.45
C PRO A 106 3.98 -8.90 -2.27
N LEU A 107 3.12 -9.41 -3.16
CA LEU A 107 2.27 -8.60 -4.03
C LEU A 107 1.13 -7.90 -3.28
N TYR A 108 0.88 -8.27 -2.03
CA TYR A 108 -0.11 -7.62 -1.16
C TYR A 108 0.50 -6.51 -0.29
N THR A 109 1.82 -6.32 -0.33
CA THR A 109 2.49 -5.25 0.41
C THR A 109 2.24 -3.88 -0.23
N SER A 110 2.38 -2.81 0.55
CA SER A 110 2.23 -1.42 0.06
C SER A 110 3.14 -1.09 -1.12
N ALA A 111 4.33 -1.70 -1.20
CA ALA A 111 5.23 -1.54 -2.34
C ALA A 111 4.55 -1.96 -3.66
N PHE A 112 3.73 -3.01 -3.64
CA PHE A 112 2.98 -3.43 -4.83
C PHE A 112 1.63 -2.73 -4.91
N THR A 113 0.87 -2.71 -3.82
CA THR A 113 -0.52 -2.24 -3.85
C THR A 113 -0.67 -0.74 -3.97
N ARG A 114 0.34 0.04 -3.57
CA ARG A 114 0.30 1.51 -3.65
C ARG A 114 1.27 2.11 -4.68
N VAL A 115 2.24 1.33 -5.17
CA VAL A 115 3.30 1.86 -6.04
C VAL A 115 3.40 1.08 -7.35
N VAL A 116 3.76 -0.20 -7.32
CA VAL A 116 4.08 -0.95 -8.56
C VAL A 116 2.84 -1.34 -9.38
N MET A 117 1.72 -1.65 -8.73
CA MET A 117 0.52 -2.22 -9.35
C MET A 117 -0.77 -1.44 -9.01
N HIS A 118 -0.66 -0.24 -8.45
CA HIS A 118 -1.84 0.54 -8.15
C HIS A 118 -2.60 0.88 -9.44
N PRO A 119 -3.88 0.49 -9.57
CA PRO A 119 -4.65 0.77 -10.76
C PRO A 119 -5.17 2.22 -10.77
N ASP A 120 -4.97 2.93 -11.87
CA ASP A 120 -5.50 4.28 -12.07
C ASP A 120 -6.55 4.31 -13.19
N GLY A 121 -7.44 5.31 -13.15
CA GLY A 121 -8.43 5.54 -14.22
C GLY A 121 -9.51 4.46 -14.35
N LEU A 122 -9.84 3.79 -13.24
CA LEU A 122 -10.83 2.71 -13.22
C LEU A 122 -12.25 3.19 -13.52
N GLN A 123 -13.00 2.38 -14.27
CA GLN A 123 -14.45 2.58 -14.43
C GLN A 123 -15.17 2.02 -13.21
N LYS A 124 -16.23 2.69 -12.74
CA LYS A 124 -17.02 2.18 -11.62
C LYS A 124 -17.74 0.89 -12.00
N SER A 125 -17.75 -0.08 -11.09
CA SER A 125 -18.53 -1.30 -11.27
C SER A 125 -20.02 -1.00 -11.17
N THR A 126 -20.82 -1.91 -11.72
CA THR A 126 -22.27 -1.88 -11.47
C THR A 126 -22.55 -2.42 -10.07
N VAL A 127 -23.29 -1.65 -9.27
CA VAL A 127 -23.80 -2.07 -7.97
C VAL A 127 -25.30 -2.29 -8.05
N SER A 128 -25.74 -3.54 -7.97
CA SER A 128 -27.14 -3.91 -7.98
C SER A 128 -27.84 -3.52 -6.68
N LYS A 129 -28.98 -2.82 -6.79
CA LYS A 129 -29.89 -2.50 -5.68
C LYS A 129 -31.06 -3.49 -5.54
N ALA A 130 -31.02 -4.61 -6.27
CA ALA A 130 -32.08 -5.61 -6.22
C ALA A 130 -32.14 -6.27 -4.83
N LYS A 131 -33.35 -6.70 -4.42
CA LYS A 131 -33.57 -7.44 -3.17
C LYS A 131 -32.77 -8.74 -3.11
N GLN A 132 -32.61 -9.41 -4.25
CA GLN A 132 -31.78 -10.60 -4.41
C GLN A 132 -30.63 -10.25 -5.35
N ARG A 133 -29.41 -10.21 -4.82
CA ARG A 133 -28.23 -9.80 -5.59
C ARG A 133 -27.04 -10.71 -5.30
N LEU A 134 -26.24 -10.92 -6.35
CA LEU A 134 -24.98 -11.66 -6.32
C LEU A 134 -23.84 -10.67 -6.47
N GLU A 135 -22.92 -10.68 -5.51
CA GLU A 135 -21.70 -9.87 -5.50
C GLU A 135 -20.50 -10.78 -5.65
N PHE A 136 -19.70 -10.52 -6.68
CA PHE A 136 -18.44 -11.21 -6.91
C PHE A 136 -17.32 -10.44 -6.22
N ARG A 137 -16.39 -11.18 -5.61
CA ARG A 137 -15.17 -10.64 -5.00
C ARG A 137 -13.98 -11.48 -5.39
N ILE A 138 -12.86 -10.84 -5.70
CA ILE A 138 -11.57 -11.52 -5.90
C ILE A 138 -10.41 -10.62 -5.50
N ASN A 139 -9.41 -11.19 -4.82
CA ASN A 139 -8.12 -10.53 -4.68
C ASN A 139 -7.27 -10.76 -5.92
N ALA A 140 -6.89 -9.65 -6.58
CA ALA A 140 -6.04 -9.69 -7.76
C ALA A 140 -5.03 -8.52 -7.71
N PRO A 141 -3.85 -8.72 -7.08
CA PRO A 141 -2.84 -7.67 -6.93
C PRO A 141 -2.01 -7.42 -8.20
N ARG A 142 -2.14 -8.27 -9.22
CA ARG A 142 -1.36 -8.20 -10.48
C ARG A 142 -2.19 -7.59 -11.61
N VAL A 143 -2.66 -6.37 -11.41
CA VAL A 143 -3.42 -5.61 -12.41
C VAL A 143 -2.60 -4.38 -12.77
N GLN A 144 -2.22 -4.25 -14.05
CA GLN A 144 -1.44 -3.11 -14.52
C GLN A 144 -2.33 -1.89 -14.75
N THR A 145 -1.73 -0.70 -14.73
CA THR A 145 -2.38 0.55 -15.12
C THR A 145 -3.04 0.41 -16.50
N GLY A 146 -4.26 0.92 -16.64
CA GLY A 146 -5.08 0.78 -17.86
C GLY A 146 -5.83 -0.55 -17.99
N LEU A 147 -5.60 -1.50 -17.07
CA LEU A 147 -6.38 -2.73 -16.97
C LEU A 147 -7.31 -2.72 -15.76
N GLN A 148 -8.42 -3.43 -15.88
CA GLN A 148 -9.43 -3.57 -14.85
C GLN A 148 -9.91 -5.01 -14.77
N VAL A 149 -10.20 -5.53 -13.57
CA VAL A 149 -10.75 -6.87 -13.44
C VAL A 149 -12.21 -6.88 -13.91
N CYS A 150 -12.59 -7.91 -14.64
CA CYS A 150 -13.95 -8.09 -15.12
C CYS A 150 -14.38 -9.55 -15.05
N ILE A 151 -15.66 -9.81 -15.32
CA ILE A 151 -16.25 -11.14 -15.38
C ILE A 151 -16.98 -11.33 -16.72
N LEU A 152 -16.75 -12.47 -17.35
CA LEU A 152 -17.54 -12.99 -18.46
C LEU A 152 -18.20 -14.31 -18.05
N GLY A 153 -19.39 -14.59 -18.56
CA GLY A 153 -20.11 -15.81 -18.22
C GLY A 153 -21.25 -16.17 -19.16
N ASN A 154 -21.92 -17.29 -18.87
CA ASN A 154 -22.98 -17.89 -19.68
C ASN A 154 -24.35 -17.21 -19.57
N HIS A 155 -24.40 -15.97 -19.06
CA HIS A 155 -25.63 -15.23 -18.86
C HIS A 155 -25.48 -13.80 -19.40
N SER A 156 -26.59 -13.18 -19.85
CA SER A 156 -26.58 -11.83 -20.44
C SER A 156 -26.02 -10.76 -19.50
N LYS A 157 -26.31 -10.88 -18.20
CA LYS A 157 -25.73 -10.03 -17.13
C LYS A 157 -24.21 -10.17 -16.96
N LEU A 158 -23.61 -11.22 -17.51
CA LEU A 158 -22.17 -11.47 -17.57
C LEU A 158 -21.66 -11.44 -19.03
N GLY A 159 -22.40 -10.81 -19.94
CA GLY A 159 -21.99 -10.59 -21.32
C GLY A 159 -22.17 -11.77 -22.28
N ASN A 160 -22.70 -12.93 -21.86
CA ASN A 160 -22.77 -14.14 -22.70
C ASN A 160 -21.42 -14.45 -23.38
N TRP A 161 -20.32 -14.35 -22.64
CA TRP A 161 -18.95 -14.53 -23.13
C TRP A 161 -18.45 -13.52 -24.18
N LYS A 162 -19.20 -12.45 -24.47
CA LYS A 162 -18.79 -11.39 -25.39
C LYS A 162 -17.79 -10.43 -24.74
N LYS A 163 -16.61 -10.28 -25.34
CA LYS A 163 -15.48 -9.50 -24.79
C LYS A 163 -15.72 -8.00 -24.68
N ASP A 164 -16.70 -7.46 -25.40
CA ASP A 164 -17.09 -6.05 -25.37
C ASP A 164 -18.17 -5.74 -24.32
N GLN A 165 -18.77 -6.77 -23.70
CA GLN A 165 -19.89 -6.62 -22.75
C GLN A 165 -19.64 -7.33 -21.40
N PRO A 166 -18.45 -7.22 -20.77
CA PRO A 166 -18.20 -7.87 -19.50
C PRO A 166 -18.91 -7.16 -18.34
N LEU A 167 -19.04 -7.86 -17.22
CA LEU A 167 -19.28 -7.21 -15.93
C LEU A 167 -17.95 -6.66 -15.41
N LEU A 168 -17.78 -5.34 -15.39
CA LEU A 168 -16.59 -4.70 -14.79
C LEU A 168 -16.65 -4.76 -13.26
N LEU A 169 -15.49 -5.01 -12.63
CA LEU A 169 -15.30 -4.95 -11.18
C LEU A 169 -14.43 -3.75 -10.82
N ASP A 170 -14.66 -3.14 -9.67
CA ASP A 170 -13.84 -2.04 -9.13
C ASP A 170 -13.18 -2.45 -7.82
N CYS A 171 -12.15 -1.71 -7.41
CA CYS A 171 -11.50 -1.91 -6.10
C CYS A 171 -11.66 -0.71 -5.17
N GLU A 172 -12.18 0.43 -5.65
CA GLU A 172 -12.18 1.72 -4.92
C GLU A 172 -10.82 1.93 -4.20
N ASP A 173 -10.83 2.31 -2.93
CA ASP A 173 -9.63 2.47 -2.08
C ASP A 173 -9.18 1.16 -1.40
N HIS A 174 -9.68 0.00 -1.86
CA HIS A 174 -9.47 -1.32 -1.26
C HIS A 174 -8.65 -2.27 -2.15
N PHE A 175 -7.86 -1.75 -3.10
CA PHE A 175 -6.96 -2.58 -3.90
C PHE A 175 -6.05 -3.42 -2.98
N PRO A 176 -5.95 -4.76 -3.17
CA PRO A 176 -6.24 -5.51 -4.40
C PRO A 176 -7.58 -6.27 -4.45
N LEU A 177 -8.57 -5.89 -3.63
CA LEU A 177 -9.88 -6.54 -3.60
C LEU A 177 -10.84 -5.93 -4.63
N TRP A 178 -11.18 -6.70 -5.66
CA TRP A 178 -12.11 -6.31 -6.73
C TRP A 178 -13.52 -6.78 -6.46
N LYS A 179 -14.53 -5.94 -6.73
CA LYS A 179 -15.94 -6.19 -6.44
C LYS A 179 -16.85 -5.74 -7.58
N GLY A 180 -18.00 -6.39 -7.70
CA GLY A 180 -19.07 -5.99 -8.61
C GLY A 180 -20.29 -6.86 -8.38
N SER A 181 -21.49 -6.34 -8.68
CA SER A 181 -22.71 -7.08 -8.35
C SER A 181 -23.80 -6.98 -9.42
N ILE A 182 -24.57 -8.06 -9.50
CA ILE A 182 -25.70 -8.20 -10.42
C ILE A 182 -26.97 -8.58 -9.67
N SER A 183 -28.12 -8.26 -10.25
CA SER A 183 -29.40 -8.80 -9.78
C SER A 183 -29.46 -10.30 -10.06
N MET A 184 -30.04 -11.07 -9.14
CA MET A 184 -30.23 -12.51 -9.33
C MET A 184 -31.50 -12.86 -10.14
N ALA A 185 -32.37 -11.89 -10.40
CA ALA A 185 -33.59 -12.12 -11.15
C ALA A 185 -33.29 -12.70 -12.55
N GLY A 186 -33.90 -13.82 -12.90
CA GLY A 186 -33.74 -14.46 -14.21
C GLY A 186 -32.41 -15.18 -14.43
N LEU A 187 -31.51 -15.25 -13.44
CA LEU A 187 -30.29 -16.06 -13.56
C LEU A 187 -30.64 -17.54 -13.75
N LYS A 188 -29.94 -18.18 -14.68
CA LYS A 188 -29.98 -19.63 -14.87
C LYS A 188 -28.76 -20.25 -14.18
N PHE A 189 -28.97 -21.37 -13.51
CA PHE A 189 -27.93 -22.12 -12.81
C PHE A 189 -27.71 -23.50 -13.46
N PRO A 190 -26.48 -24.03 -13.49
CA PRO A 190 -25.27 -23.45 -12.93
C PRO A 190 -24.82 -22.19 -13.69
N LEU A 191 -24.42 -21.17 -12.94
CA LEU A 191 -23.88 -19.94 -13.50
C LEU A 191 -22.39 -20.17 -13.75
N GLU A 192 -21.97 -20.10 -15.00
CA GLU A 192 -20.58 -20.28 -15.41
C GLU A 192 -19.93 -18.93 -15.68
N TYR A 193 -18.71 -18.75 -15.18
CA TYR A 193 -18.00 -17.50 -15.38
C TYR A 193 -16.48 -17.66 -15.32
N LYS A 194 -15.79 -16.63 -15.80
CA LYS A 194 -14.34 -16.45 -15.68
C LYS A 194 -14.03 -15.01 -15.33
N TYR A 195 -13.01 -14.82 -14.50
CA TYR A 195 -12.39 -13.51 -14.36
C TYR A 195 -11.54 -13.18 -15.60
N GLY A 196 -11.43 -11.90 -15.91
CA GLY A 196 -10.62 -11.39 -17.01
C GLY A 196 -10.00 -10.03 -16.69
N LEU A 197 -9.14 -9.58 -17.61
CA LEU A 197 -8.59 -8.24 -17.64
C LEU A 197 -9.22 -7.51 -18.82
N TYR A 198 -9.88 -6.40 -18.51
CA TYR A 198 -10.48 -5.46 -19.45
C TYR A 198 -9.52 -4.30 -19.66
N ASP A 199 -9.23 -3.98 -20.92
CA ASP A 199 -8.44 -2.82 -21.30
C ASP A 199 -9.37 -1.61 -21.42
N THR A 200 -9.14 -0.61 -20.56
CA THR A 200 -10.05 0.54 -20.45
C THR A 200 -9.97 1.47 -21.66
N ILE A 201 -8.89 1.39 -22.45
CA ILE A 201 -8.68 2.19 -23.67
C ILE A 201 -9.31 1.47 -24.87
N LYS A 202 -9.01 0.19 -25.06
CA LYS A 202 -9.57 -0.62 -26.15
C LYS A 202 -11.04 -0.98 -25.95
N LYS A 203 -11.52 -0.88 -24.70
CA LYS A 203 -12.87 -1.21 -24.26
C LYS A 203 -13.27 -2.67 -24.52
N GLU A 204 -12.32 -3.58 -24.37
CA GLU A 204 -12.57 -5.02 -24.52
C GLU A 204 -11.79 -5.86 -23.50
N VAL A 205 -12.27 -7.08 -23.26
CA VAL A 205 -11.54 -8.09 -22.48
C VAL A 205 -10.34 -8.61 -23.30
N VAL A 206 -9.14 -8.19 -22.89
CA VAL A 206 -7.88 -8.59 -23.53
C VAL A 206 -7.37 -9.95 -23.05
N LYS A 207 -7.80 -10.39 -21.85
CA LYS A 207 -7.33 -11.65 -21.25
C LYS A 207 -8.38 -12.27 -20.35
N LEU A 208 -8.55 -13.59 -20.43
CA LEU A 208 -9.32 -14.38 -19.48
C LEU A 208 -8.39 -15.21 -18.60
N GLU A 209 -8.86 -15.56 -17.41
CA GLU A 209 -8.16 -16.50 -16.54
C GLU A 209 -8.12 -17.92 -17.14
N GLU A 210 -7.09 -18.67 -16.80
CA GLU A 210 -6.87 -20.04 -17.28
C GLU A 210 -7.73 -21.10 -16.58
N GLY A 211 -7.68 -22.32 -17.10
CA GLY A 211 -8.35 -23.50 -16.55
C GLY A 211 -9.84 -23.55 -16.87
N ILE A 212 -10.56 -24.44 -16.17
CA ILE A 212 -12.01 -24.62 -16.33
C ILE A 212 -12.79 -23.38 -15.87
N ASN A 213 -14.01 -23.21 -16.36
CA ASN A 213 -14.93 -22.18 -15.87
C ASN A 213 -15.13 -22.30 -14.35
N ARG A 214 -15.37 -21.17 -13.69
CA ARG A 214 -15.89 -21.16 -12.32
C ARG A 214 -17.39 -21.38 -12.37
N PHE A 215 -17.93 -21.98 -11.33
CA PHE A 215 -19.35 -22.33 -11.24
C PHE A 215 -19.94 -21.82 -9.94
N ILE A 216 -21.14 -21.27 -10.03
CA ILE A 216 -22.04 -21.09 -8.89
C ILE A 216 -23.23 -22.02 -9.11
N ALA A 217 -23.45 -22.94 -8.18
CA ALA A 217 -24.65 -23.76 -8.15
C ALA A 217 -25.87 -22.92 -7.72
N LYS A 218 -27.08 -23.42 -7.97
CA LYS A 218 -28.29 -22.75 -7.48
C LYS A 218 -28.24 -22.70 -5.94
N PRO A 219 -28.25 -21.51 -5.31
CA PRO A 219 -28.20 -21.44 -3.85
C PRO A 219 -29.53 -21.84 -3.23
N GLU A 220 -29.47 -22.56 -2.12
CA GLU A 220 -30.63 -22.93 -1.30
C GLU A 220 -30.88 -21.84 -0.26
N ILE A 221 -31.58 -20.78 -0.69
CA ILE A 221 -31.93 -19.61 0.12
C ILE A 221 -33.42 -19.32 -0.08
N ASP A 222 -34.21 -19.50 0.98
CA ASP A 222 -35.66 -19.27 0.94
C ASP A 222 -36.05 -17.79 1.11
N GLU A 223 -35.08 -16.96 1.50
CA GLU A 223 -35.34 -15.57 1.84
C GLU A 223 -35.64 -14.69 0.63
N LYS A 224 -36.59 -13.77 0.79
CA LYS A 224 -37.05 -12.88 -0.29
C LYS A 224 -36.08 -11.72 -0.54
N GLU A 225 -35.26 -11.35 0.44
CA GLU A 225 -34.28 -10.28 0.35
C GLU A 225 -32.94 -10.73 0.93
N PHE A 226 -31.97 -10.98 0.05
CA PHE A 226 -30.65 -11.46 0.43
C PHE A 226 -29.52 -10.94 -0.47
N LEU A 227 -28.32 -10.93 0.12
CA LEU A 227 -27.05 -10.73 -0.57
C LEU A 227 -26.28 -12.06 -0.60
N TYR A 228 -25.96 -12.54 -1.80
CA TYR A 228 -25.00 -13.62 -1.99
C TYR A 228 -23.64 -13.02 -2.35
N ILE A 229 -22.65 -13.18 -1.49
CA ILE A 229 -21.25 -12.85 -1.76
C ILE A 229 -20.52 -14.13 -2.22
N LYS A 230 -19.94 -14.10 -3.41
CA LYS A 230 -19.00 -15.12 -3.89
C LYS A 230 -17.59 -14.54 -3.86
N SER A 231 -16.78 -14.96 -2.89
CA SER A 231 -15.37 -14.56 -2.76
C SER A 231 -14.46 -15.65 -3.33
N ASP A 232 -13.99 -15.43 -4.55
CA ASP A 232 -12.99 -16.26 -5.21
C ASP A 232 -11.57 -15.83 -4.83
N GLU A 233 -10.65 -16.76 -4.97
CA GLU A 233 -9.22 -16.52 -4.80
C GLU A 233 -8.43 -16.99 -6.01
N GLY A 234 -7.21 -16.47 -6.13
CA GLY A 234 -6.23 -16.89 -7.13
C GLY A 234 -6.73 -16.60 -8.54
N PHE A 235 -6.59 -15.36 -8.99
CA PHE A 235 -6.76 -15.05 -10.41
C PHE A 235 -5.79 -15.94 -11.20
N ARG A 236 -6.32 -16.79 -12.09
CA ARG A 236 -5.51 -17.80 -12.79
C ARG A 236 -4.78 -17.16 -13.99
N HIS A 237 -3.62 -16.56 -13.74
CA HIS A 237 -2.84 -15.83 -14.75
C HIS A 237 -2.14 -16.77 -15.76
N LEU A 238 -2.18 -16.44 -17.06
CA LEU A 238 -1.37 -17.11 -18.11
C LEU A 238 0.17 -16.94 -17.92
N SER A 239 0.61 -15.89 -17.23
CA SER A 239 2.04 -15.54 -17.14
C SER A 239 2.64 -16.03 -15.84
N LYS A 240 3.89 -16.50 -15.91
CA LYS A 240 4.78 -16.82 -14.77
C LYS A 240 4.82 -15.68 -13.73
N ASN A 241 5.41 -15.95 -12.57
CA ASN A 241 5.60 -14.99 -11.46
C ASN A 241 6.02 -13.59 -11.96
N TRP A 242 5.52 -12.54 -11.29
CA TRP A 242 5.92 -11.17 -11.61
C TRP A 242 7.44 -11.02 -11.53
N ARG A 243 8.02 -10.26 -12.47
CA ARG A 243 9.44 -9.93 -12.50
C ARG A 243 9.58 -8.43 -12.65
N GLY A 244 10.51 -7.86 -11.91
CA GLY A 244 10.93 -6.47 -12.03
C GLY A 244 12.42 -6.36 -11.74
N ALA A 245 13.02 -5.28 -12.21
CA ALA A 245 14.38 -4.88 -11.88
C ALA A 245 14.34 -3.55 -11.13
N GLY A 246 15.32 -3.35 -10.27
CA GLY A 246 15.55 -2.10 -9.57
C GLY A 246 17.03 -1.82 -9.47
N VAL A 247 17.37 -0.63 -9.01
CA VAL A 247 18.75 -0.19 -8.82
C VAL A 247 18.93 0.31 -7.40
N ALA A 248 20.03 -0.09 -6.77
CA ALA A 248 20.45 0.43 -5.48
C ALA A 248 21.51 1.51 -5.72
N VAL A 249 21.28 2.73 -5.22
CA VAL A 249 22.19 3.86 -5.43
C VAL A 249 22.34 4.69 -4.14
N PRO A 250 23.58 4.96 -3.68
CA PRO A 250 23.81 5.99 -2.67
C PRO A 250 23.53 7.37 -3.25
N VAL A 251 22.62 8.15 -2.66
CA VAL A 251 22.27 9.49 -3.17
C VAL A 251 23.50 10.38 -3.30
N PHE A 252 24.40 10.35 -2.30
CA PHE A 252 25.63 11.15 -2.33
C PHE A 252 26.57 10.82 -3.52
N SER A 253 26.41 9.65 -4.16
CA SER A 253 27.25 9.23 -5.29
C SER A 253 26.75 9.72 -6.65
N LEU A 254 25.52 10.25 -6.71
CA LEU A 254 25.00 10.85 -7.94
C LEU A 254 25.83 12.09 -8.30
N LYS A 255 26.08 12.30 -9.60
CA LYS A 255 26.74 13.50 -10.12
C LYS A 255 25.94 14.05 -11.28
N THR A 256 25.51 15.30 -11.15
CA THR A 256 24.96 16.09 -12.25
C THR A 256 25.76 17.38 -12.40
N GLN A 257 25.52 18.12 -13.48
CA GLN A 257 26.12 19.45 -13.66
C GLN A 257 25.59 20.47 -12.63
N LYS A 258 24.43 20.20 -12.01
CA LYS A 258 23.75 21.08 -11.05
C LYS A 258 24.05 20.74 -9.59
N SER A 259 24.69 19.60 -9.32
CA SER A 259 25.15 19.23 -7.98
C SER A 259 26.10 20.28 -7.39
N PHE A 260 26.36 20.21 -6.09
CA PHE A 260 27.38 21.00 -5.40
C PHE A 260 28.40 20.07 -4.73
N GLY A 261 29.17 19.34 -5.54
CA GLY A 261 30.17 18.36 -5.12
C GLY A 261 29.63 17.03 -4.57
N VAL A 262 28.31 16.88 -4.50
CA VAL A 262 27.63 15.69 -3.98
C VAL A 262 26.24 15.57 -4.60
N GLY A 263 25.79 14.34 -4.80
CA GLY A 263 24.41 14.08 -5.20
C GLY A 263 23.41 14.49 -4.13
N ASP A 264 22.34 15.18 -4.53
CA ASP A 264 21.30 15.72 -3.65
C ASP A 264 19.88 15.29 -4.04
N PHE A 265 18.85 15.81 -3.38
CA PHE A 265 17.46 15.41 -3.65
C PHE A 265 16.99 15.75 -5.06
N LYS A 266 17.53 16.78 -5.72
CA LYS A 266 17.18 17.06 -7.13
C LYS A 266 17.87 16.10 -8.08
N ASP A 267 19.13 15.77 -7.81
CA ASP A 267 19.85 14.74 -8.58
C ASP A 267 19.16 13.37 -8.47
N LEU A 268 18.57 13.06 -7.32
CA LEU A 268 17.77 11.85 -7.12
C LEU A 268 16.50 11.85 -8.00
N MET A 269 15.84 12.99 -8.18
CA MET A 269 14.66 13.07 -9.06
C MET A 269 15.06 12.83 -10.52
N ASP A 270 16.14 13.45 -11.00
CA ASP A 270 16.66 13.22 -12.35
C ASP A 270 17.04 11.74 -12.56
N PHE A 271 17.60 11.10 -11.54
CA PHE A 271 17.91 9.65 -11.56
C PHE A 271 16.65 8.77 -11.59
N ILE A 272 15.57 9.17 -10.89
CA ILE A 272 14.28 8.48 -10.94
C ILE A 272 13.66 8.57 -12.33
N ASP A 273 13.71 9.74 -12.97
CA ASP A 273 13.21 9.92 -14.34
C ASP A 273 13.99 9.02 -15.32
N TRP A 274 15.31 8.88 -15.14
CA TRP A 274 16.12 7.92 -15.91
C TRP A 274 15.75 6.46 -15.61
N ALA A 275 15.50 6.11 -14.34
CA ALA A 275 15.10 4.77 -13.94
C ALA A 275 13.75 4.38 -14.58
N GLU A 276 12.81 5.32 -14.67
CA GLU A 276 11.54 5.13 -15.38
C GLU A 276 11.75 4.87 -16.88
N GLN A 277 12.57 5.70 -17.54
CA GLN A 277 12.89 5.55 -18.97
C GLN A 277 13.52 4.20 -19.29
N THR A 278 14.26 3.61 -18.35
CA THR A 278 14.88 2.27 -18.47
C THR A 278 13.98 1.13 -17.98
N SER A 279 12.72 1.41 -17.65
CA SER A 279 11.73 0.45 -17.15
C SER A 279 12.08 -0.21 -15.82
N LEU A 280 13.01 0.35 -15.04
CA LEU A 280 13.24 -0.04 -13.66
C LEU A 280 11.99 0.28 -12.82
N LYS A 281 11.70 -0.57 -11.83
CA LYS A 281 10.48 -0.50 -11.00
C LYS A 281 10.75 -0.08 -9.57
N MET A 282 12.03 0.08 -9.20
CA MET A 282 12.43 0.42 -7.85
C MET A 282 13.79 1.10 -7.85
N VAL A 283 13.88 2.21 -7.12
CA VAL A 283 15.14 2.84 -6.72
C VAL A 283 15.28 2.64 -5.21
N GLN A 284 16.29 1.87 -4.81
CA GLN A 284 16.66 1.70 -3.42
C GLN A 284 17.78 2.69 -3.10
N ILE A 285 17.60 3.50 -2.06
CA ILE A 285 18.63 4.42 -1.57
C ILE A 285 19.24 3.93 -0.26
N LEU A 286 20.48 4.34 0.00
CA LEU A 286 21.08 4.25 1.33
C LEU A 286 20.37 5.22 2.30
N PRO A 287 20.52 5.06 3.63
CA PRO A 287 19.95 5.99 4.59
C PRO A 287 20.34 7.43 4.29
N ILE A 288 19.35 8.33 4.34
CA ILE A 288 19.50 9.77 4.07
C ILE A 288 19.28 10.61 5.34
N ASN A 289 19.24 9.94 6.49
CA ASN A 289 19.00 10.55 7.78
C ASN A 289 20.21 11.34 8.28
N GLU A 290 19.96 12.30 9.17
CA GLU A 290 20.98 13.13 9.79
C GLU A 290 22.02 12.30 10.56
N THR A 291 23.31 12.57 10.30
CA THR A 291 24.48 11.90 10.89
C THR A 291 25.49 12.87 11.48
N ILE A 292 25.29 14.20 11.35
CA ILE A 292 26.23 15.22 11.83
C ILE A 292 26.35 15.16 13.35
N ALA A 293 27.48 14.69 13.84
CA ALA A 293 27.81 14.65 15.26
C ALA A 293 29.08 15.46 15.56
N SER A 294 30.00 15.58 14.61
CA SER A 294 31.37 16.01 14.85
C SER A 294 31.96 16.94 13.77
N HIS A 295 31.17 17.28 12.74
CA HIS A 295 31.53 18.14 11.61
C HIS A 295 32.79 17.69 10.87
N ASN A 296 33.00 16.37 10.78
CA ASN A 296 34.12 15.77 10.06
C ASN A 296 33.71 14.51 9.29
N TRP A 297 34.68 13.81 8.69
CA TRP A 297 34.45 12.62 7.88
C TRP A 297 33.68 11.49 8.57
N LEU A 298 33.72 11.38 9.90
CA LEU A 298 32.97 10.38 10.65
C LEU A 298 31.45 10.52 10.48
N ASP A 299 30.99 11.71 10.13
CA ASP A 299 29.57 11.99 9.89
C ASP A 299 29.14 11.52 8.49
N SER A 300 30.08 11.18 7.59
CA SER A 300 29.74 10.69 6.24
C SER A 300 29.15 9.27 6.21
N TYR A 301 29.22 8.53 7.32
CA TYR A 301 28.75 7.14 7.39
C TYR A 301 27.22 7.07 7.54
N PRO A 302 26.45 6.62 6.52
CA PRO A 302 24.99 6.74 6.50
C PRO A 302 24.26 5.98 7.62
N TYR A 303 24.91 4.98 8.22
CA TYR A 303 24.32 4.15 9.28
C TYR A 303 24.58 4.69 10.70
N LYS A 304 25.21 5.86 10.84
CA LYS A 304 25.44 6.54 12.12
C LYS A 304 24.42 7.66 12.36
N SER A 305 23.15 7.39 12.10
CA SER A 305 22.08 8.38 12.21
C SER A 305 21.92 8.84 13.66
N ILE A 306 21.90 10.15 13.88
CA ILE A 306 21.57 10.77 15.18
C ILE A 306 20.06 11.02 15.33
N SER A 307 19.29 10.88 14.24
CA SER A 307 17.83 10.99 14.23
C SER A 307 17.23 10.09 13.15
N VAL A 308 16.18 9.33 13.50
CA VAL A 308 15.38 8.55 12.54
C VAL A 308 14.34 9.40 11.80
N MET A 309 14.12 10.64 12.25
CA MET A 309 13.13 11.57 11.70
C MET A 309 13.76 12.64 10.80
N ALA A 310 14.92 13.17 11.18
CA ALA A 310 15.56 14.26 10.46
C ALA A 310 16.32 13.76 9.23
N LEU A 311 16.19 14.48 8.12
CA LEU A 311 16.98 14.28 6.90
C LEU A 311 18.29 15.03 6.99
N HIS A 312 19.33 14.48 6.37
CA HIS A 312 20.66 15.07 6.36
C HIS A 312 20.68 16.32 5.45
N PRO A 313 21.16 17.49 5.95
CA PRO A 313 21.22 18.73 5.18
C PRO A 313 22.19 18.71 3.99
N MET A 314 23.03 17.67 3.85
CA MET A 314 23.88 17.47 2.68
C MET A 314 23.07 17.39 1.38
N TYR A 315 21.86 16.80 1.46
CA TYR A 315 21.00 16.55 0.32
C TYR A 315 20.11 17.75 -0.05
N LEU A 316 20.28 18.89 0.62
CA LEU A 316 19.64 20.14 0.19
C LEU A 316 20.24 20.63 -1.12
N ASN A 317 19.38 20.92 -2.10
CA ASN A 317 19.79 21.49 -3.38
C ASN A 317 19.83 23.02 -3.29
N LEU A 318 21.01 23.62 -3.52
CA LEU A 318 21.21 25.06 -3.32
C LEU A 318 20.37 25.92 -4.26
N GLU A 319 20.29 25.53 -5.54
CA GLU A 319 19.51 26.24 -6.56
C GLU A 319 18.02 26.28 -6.21
N SER A 320 17.47 25.15 -5.77
CA SER A 320 16.05 25.03 -5.39
C SER A 320 15.67 25.82 -4.13
N MET A 321 16.63 26.16 -3.27
CA MET A 321 16.35 26.97 -2.08
C MET A 321 16.16 28.45 -2.42
N GLY A 322 16.73 28.92 -3.53
CA GLY A 322 16.72 30.34 -3.95
C GLY A 322 18.13 30.92 -4.04
N THR A 323 18.23 32.22 -4.33
CA THR A 323 19.50 32.92 -4.58
C THR A 323 19.84 33.94 -3.49
N LEU A 324 21.13 34.09 -3.18
CA LEU A 324 21.60 35.14 -2.28
C LEU A 324 21.50 36.52 -2.96
N LYS A 325 21.06 37.54 -2.21
CA LYS A 325 21.01 38.95 -2.66
C LYS A 325 22.43 39.53 -2.83
N ASP A 326 23.39 39.05 -2.03
CA ASP A 326 24.81 39.37 -2.22
C ASP A 326 25.35 38.66 -3.46
N LYS A 327 25.49 39.43 -4.56
CA LYS A 327 25.98 38.92 -5.84
C LYS A 327 27.41 38.41 -5.79
N LYS A 328 28.27 38.97 -4.91
CA LYS A 328 29.66 38.54 -4.78
C LYS A 328 29.71 37.16 -4.12
N GLU A 329 28.96 36.99 -3.03
CA GLU A 329 28.86 35.69 -2.38
C GLU A 329 28.19 34.65 -3.29
N GLN A 330 27.11 35.02 -4.00
CA GLN A 330 26.49 34.12 -4.98
C GLN A 330 27.50 33.65 -6.04
N LYS A 331 28.33 34.55 -6.57
CA LYS A 331 29.38 34.20 -7.53
C LYS A 331 30.44 33.28 -6.92
N ASN A 332 30.85 33.53 -5.66
CA ASN A 332 31.77 32.64 -4.94
C ASN A 332 31.21 31.20 -4.84
N PHE A 333 29.90 31.04 -4.59
CA PHE A 333 29.27 29.72 -4.58
C PHE A 333 29.24 29.07 -5.96
N GLN A 334 28.98 29.83 -7.03
CA GLN A 334 29.02 29.30 -8.40
C GLN A 334 30.43 28.81 -8.80
N ASP A 335 31.46 29.60 -8.51
CA ASP A 335 32.85 29.23 -8.81
C ASP A 335 33.26 27.98 -8.02
N LEU A 336 32.83 27.90 -6.75
CA LEU A 336 33.11 26.75 -5.91
C LEU A 336 32.34 25.49 -6.36
N GLN A 337 31.13 25.64 -6.89
CA GLN A 337 30.36 24.54 -7.46
C GLN A 337 31.13 23.86 -8.59
N GLU A 338 31.69 24.64 -9.52
CA GLU A 338 32.51 24.12 -10.62
C GLU A 338 33.71 23.33 -10.10
N ILE A 339 34.42 23.87 -9.10
CA ILE A 339 35.56 23.22 -8.47
C ILE A 339 35.15 21.90 -7.81
N LEU A 340 34.10 21.92 -6.98
CA LEU A 340 33.65 20.76 -6.23
C LEU A 340 33.07 19.65 -7.13
N ASN A 341 32.36 20.01 -8.20
CA ASN A 341 31.84 19.04 -9.17
C ASN A 341 32.95 18.36 -9.97
N ALA A 342 34.08 19.03 -10.18
CA ALA A 342 35.26 18.45 -10.84
C ALA A 342 36.04 17.47 -9.94
N GLU A 343 35.82 17.45 -8.62
CA GLU A 343 36.52 16.52 -7.72
C GLU A 343 36.10 15.05 -8.01
N LEU A 344 37.10 14.15 -8.03
CA LEU A 344 36.86 12.72 -8.31
C LEU A 344 35.96 12.08 -7.24
N HIS A 345 36.24 12.39 -5.98
CA HIS A 345 35.51 11.90 -4.81
C HIS A 345 34.74 13.02 -4.12
N VAL A 346 33.65 12.67 -3.43
CA VAL A 346 32.87 13.62 -2.64
C VAL A 346 33.72 14.14 -1.49
N ASN A 347 33.98 15.45 -1.47
CA ASN A 347 34.67 16.13 -0.39
C ASN A 347 33.69 16.51 0.72
N TYR A 348 33.26 15.49 1.48
CA TYR A 348 32.15 15.60 2.43
C TYR A 348 32.27 16.80 3.38
N PRO A 349 33.40 17.04 4.10
CA PRO A 349 33.49 18.17 5.02
C PRO A 349 33.38 19.52 4.30
N LYS A 350 34.06 19.68 3.15
CA LYS A 350 34.05 20.93 2.38
C LYS A 350 32.64 21.21 1.85
N VAL A 351 31.98 20.21 1.27
CA VAL A 351 30.59 20.32 0.81
C VAL A 351 29.67 20.73 1.95
N MET A 352 29.76 20.07 3.12
CA MET A 352 28.93 20.44 4.28
C MET A 352 29.18 21.85 4.80
N THR A 353 30.44 22.25 4.93
CA THR A 353 30.81 23.59 5.38
C THR A 353 30.19 24.64 4.46
N TRP A 354 30.30 24.47 3.15
CA TRP A 354 29.81 25.45 2.20
C TRP A 354 28.30 25.41 2.01
N LYS A 355 27.68 24.23 1.88
CA LYS A 355 26.21 24.14 1.84
C LYS A 355 25.57 24.74 3.10
N SER A 356 26.16 24.49 4.28
CA SER A 356 25.65 25.07 5.53
C SER A 356 25.82 26.56 5.67
N ARG A 357 26.92 27.12 5.15
CA ARG A 357 27.06 28.56 5.00
C ARG A 357 25.95 29.13 4.10
N TYR A 358 25.70 28.51 2.94
CA TYR A 358 24.69 28.97 1.99
C TYR A 358 23.29 29.04 2.62
N PHE A 359 22.79 27.92 3.16
CA PHE A 359 21.43 27.90 3.70
C PHE A 359 21.28 28.76 4.96
N LYS A 360 22.34 29.00 5.74
CA LYS A 360 22.31 29.95 6.87
C LYS A 360 22.22 31.40 6.38
N MET A 361 23.01 31.78 5.38
CA MET A 361 22.93 33.11 4.77
C MET A 361 21.55 33.36 4.15
N LEU A 362 21.01 32.36 3.46
CA LEU A 362 19.68 32.46 2.87
C LEU A 362 18.58 32.50 3.94
N PHE A 363 18.72 31.72 5.01
CA PHE A 363 17.81 31.79 6.15
C PHE A 363 17.82 33.19 6.78
N ASP A 364 18.98 33.78 7.04
CA ASP A 364 19.05 35.15 7.58
C ASP A 364 18.43 36.19 6.65
N GLN A 365 18.53 35.96 5.34
CA GLN A 365 17.94 36.82 4.32
C GLN A 365 16.41 36.73 4.25
N GLU A 366 15.83 35.54 4.45
CA GLU A 366 14.42 35.26 4.13
C GLU A 366 13.55 34.87 5.34
N LYS A 367 14.13 34.66 6.54
CA LYS A 367 13.45 34.10 7.72
C LYS A 367 12.16 34.80 8.12
N GLU A 368 12.08 36.13 7.98
CA GLU A 368 10.87 36.89 8.34
C GLU A 368 9.68 36.42 7.49
N SER A 369 9.84 36.46 6.16
CA SER A 369 8.81 35.99 5.23
C SER A 369 8.53 34.48 5.35
N PHE A 370 9.58 33.69 5.58
CA PHE A 370 9.48 32.24 5.71
C PHE A 370 8.62 31.83 6.91
N PHE A 371 8.82 32.47 8.07
CA PHE A 371 8.04 32.20 9.28
C PHE A 371 6.59 32.68 9.20
N GLU A 372 6.29 33.66 8.36
CA GLU A 372 4.93 34.10 8.09
C GLU A 372 4.16 33.16 7.15
N SER A 373 4.86 32.33 6.38
CA SER A 373 4.23 31.43 5.41
C SER A 373 3.32 30.38 6.07
N GLU A 374 2.17 30.14 5.47
CA GLU A 374 1.22 29.13 5.94
C GLU A 374 1.78 27.71 5.85
N ASP A 375 2.62 27.44 4.84
CA ASP A 375 3.27 26.14 4.68
C ASP A 375 4.26 25.85 5.80
N TYR A 376 5.07 26.83 6.21
CA TYR A 376 5.95 26.67 7.37
C TYR A 376 5.15 26.44 8.66
N LYS A 377 4.12 27.25 8.93
CA LYS A 377 3.31 27.12 10.15
C LYS A 377 2.68 25.73 10.26
N LYS A 378 2.13 25.21 9.16
CA LYS A 378 1.56 23.86 9.08
C LYS A 378 2.64 22.79 9.31
N PHE A 379 3.78 22.91 8.63
CA PHE A 379 4.90 21.98 8.80
C PHE A 379 5.41 21.95 10.24
N PHE A 380 5.64 23.13 10.84
CA PHE A 380 6.15 23.25 12.19
C PHE A 380 5.19 22.63 13.20
N GLU A 381 3.90 22.98 13.15
CA GLU A 381 2.92 22.45 14.11
C GLU A 381 2.76 20.93 13.98
N ALA A 382 2.74 20.39 12.75
CA ALA A 382 2.66 18.95 12.50
C ALA A 382 3.87 18.16 13.02
N ASN A 383 5.04 18.80 13.14
CA ASN A 383 6.32 18.14 13.48
C ASN A 383 6.91 18.57 14.82
N LYS A 384 6.26 19.50 15.53
CA LYS A 384 6.78 20.19 16.72
C LYS A 384 7.32 19.25 17.80
N SER A 385 6.64 18.13 18.02
CA SER A 385 6.98 17.16 19.08
C SER A 385 8.38 16.57 18.96
N TRP A 386 8.88 16.37 17.74
CA TRP A 386 10.23 15.85 17.49
C TRP A 386 11.18 16.94 16.98
N LEU A 387 10.67 17.93 16.24
CA LEU A 387 11.48 18.96 15.60
C LEU A 387 12.12 19.91 16.62
N VAL A 388 11.38 20.32 17.65
CA VAL A 388 11.91 21.21 18.71
C VAL A 388 13.04 20.56 19.52
N PRO A 389 12.89 19.35 20.09
CA PRO A 389 14.00 18.70 20.80
C PRO A 389 15.18 18.39 19.88
N TYR A 390 14.94 18.04 18.61
CA TYR A 390 16.00 17.87 17.62
C TYR A 390 16.77 19.17 17.37
N ALA A 391 16.06 20.29 17.15
CA ALA A 391 16.69 21.60 16.94
C ALA A 391 17.49 22.05 18.18
N ALA A 392 16.96 21.79 19.38
CA ALA A 392 17.67 22.05 20.64
C ALA A 392 18.94 21.21 20.76
N PHE A 393 18.88 19.90 20.43
CA PHE A 393 20.05 19.03 20.39
C PHE A 393 21.11 19.55 19.41
N VAL A 394 20.71 19.91 18.17
CA VAL A 394 21.61 20.45 17.15
C VAL A 394 22.28 21.73 17.63
N TYR A 395 21.51 22.65 18.21
CA TYR A 395 22.03 23.89 18.77
C TYR A 395 23.03 23.64 19.90
N LEU A 396 22.69 22.77 20.86
CA LEU A 396 23.55 22.46 22.01
C LEU A 396 24.80 21.68 21.59
N ARG A 397 24.70 20.74 20.65
CA ARG A 397 25.83 20.04 20.04
C ARG A 397 26.83 21.03 19.47
N ASP A 398 26.36 21.95 18.63
CA ASP A 398 27.23 22.92 17.96
C ASP A 398 27.81 23.93 18.97
N LYS A 399 27.00 24.40 19.94
CA LYS A 399 27.44 25.31 20.99
C LYS A 399 28.53 24.72 21.88
N ASN A 400 28.43 23.43 22.21
CA ASN A 400 29.40 22.74 23.07
C ASN A 400 30.49 22.01 22.28
N SER A 401 30.46 22.04 20.93
CA SER A 401 31.38 21.31 20.06
C SER A 401 31.47 19.80 20.37
N SER A 402 30.39 19.21 20.91
CA SER A 402 30.35 17.82 21.34
C SER A 402 28.92 17.28 21.28
N PRO A 403 28.69 16.08 20.71
CA PRO A 403 27.38 15.44 20.73
C PRO A 403 27.10 14.72 22.06
N ASP A 404 28.07 14.64 22.96
CA ASP A 404 27.91 14.00 24.27
C ASP A 404 27.19 14.95 25.24
N PHE A 405 25.88 14.77 25.37
CA PHE A 405 25.03 15.61 26.21
C PHE A 405 25.40 15.60 27.69
N ARG A 406 26.14 14.57 28.16
CA ARG A 406 26.65 14.54 29.55
C ARG A 406 27.67 15.65 29.82
N GLN A 407 28.21 16.28 28.77
CA GLN A 407 29.19 17.36 28.85
C GLN A 407 28.54 18.75 28.78
N TRP A 408 27.21 18.85 28.63
CA TRP A 408 26.51 20.14 28.41
C TRP A 408 26.11 20.86 29.72
N GLY A 409 26.55 20.34 30.86
CA GLY A 409 26.35 20.96 32.17
C GLY A 409 24.89 20.93 32.62
N LYS A 410 24.23 22.09 32.61
CA LYS A 410 22.84 22.26 33.09
C LYS A 410 21.77 21.86 32.07
N TYR A 411 22.17 21.49 30.85
CA TYR A 411 21.29 21.15 29.74
C TYR A 411 21.33 19.66 29.43
#